data_AF-A0A1V5AS28-F1
#
_entry.id   AF-A0A1V5AS28-F1
#
_cell.length_a   1.000
_cell.length_b   1.000
_cell.length_c   1.000
_cell.angle_alpha   90.00
_cell.angle_beta   90.00
_cell.angle_gamma   90.00
#
_symmetry.space_group_name_H-M   'P 1'
#
loop_
_entity.id
_entity.type
_entity.pdbx_description
1 polymer ?
#
loop_
_entity_poly.entity_id
_entity_poly.type
_entity_poly.pdbx_seq_one_letter_code
_entity_poly.pdbx_strand_id
1 'polypeptide(L)'
;MKHFCPIPAYMLRMLLAFMLTFMPMNAVASDRISEDLSLDKQLNLKSFDFEPKEVKMDGPGETVTFLATIYAENGLMGKKLTDFATSATFLGPHSVSHPFQRDQITVTFLPPPILGDEKNGSYKGSLLLKSDIEEGFWQLDCIKLVDSTGSVRELRGDDLGSLPKELIVEVGVRKWVTILLLVPLLFLLLLYIIYNRGLRKRSLSAIWKGYDGATSTSKLQFFLWTMAVLYAYIMIATDAYFNHGIVTTGLSIPQNLILAMGLSAATMLAAKGIASNYADTDLIDKSDTSKGGLFFDDDGYPDLAKIQLMAWTFVGIGIFLLKTMNDIVGSTGASTQLPDIDGTLLALMGIGQGSYVGKKILTKDDQNAPRLNFISKSQGKRDDEDPITITGTNFGDDPSTCFLTIGGKKIKFSVEPTWDEGKVTFRLKDIDISDKESSKVLPEKGVIQIGIIAGTKASLQDMTFEITAG
;
A
#
# COMPACT_ATOMS: atom_id res chain seq x y z
N MET A 1 -20.51 29.51 -3.66
CA MET A 1 -19.43 29.44 -4.67
C MET A 1 -18.56 30.68 -4.57
N LYS A 2 -17.51 30.66 -3.74
CA LYS A 2 -16.40 31.63 -3.73
C LYS A 2 -15.33 31.07 -2.78
N HIS A 3 -14.06 31.20 -3.18
CA HIS A 3 -12.82 30.72 -2.53
C HIS A 3 -12.32 29.31 -2.89
N PHE A 4 -12.12 29.05 -4.19
CA PHE A 4 -10.97 28.25 -4.61
C PHE A 4 -9.74 29.16 -4.61
N CYS A 5 -8.79 28.91 -3.71
CA CYS A 5 -7.50 29.58 -3.70
C CYS A 5 -6.67 29.03 -4.88
N PRO A 6 -6.02 29.86 -5.71
CA PRO A 6 -5.25 29.36 -6.84
C PRO A 6 -4.04 28.58 -6.33
N ILE A 7 -3.85 27.38 -6.87
CA ILE A 7 -2.66 26.56 -6.64
C ILE A 7 -1.44 27.43 -7.03
N PRO A 8 -0.45 27.60 -6.14
CA PRO A 8 0.72 28.41 -6.46
C PRO A 8 1.41 27.87 -7.72
N ALA A 9 1.80 28.75 -8.64
CA ALA A 9 2.37 28.37 -9.94
C ALA A 9 3.60 27.43 -9.82
N TYR A 10 4.32 27.47 -8.69
CA TYR A 10 5.41 26.53 -8.42
C TYR A 10 4.92 25.11 -8.10
N MET A 11 3.78 24.94 -7.42
CA MET A 11 3.16 23.64 -7.17
C MET A 11 2.56 23.05 -8.44
N LEU A 12 1.95 23.88 -9.30
CA LEU A 12 1.47 23.42 -10.60
C LEU A 12 2.64 22.98 -11.49
N ARG A 13 3.78 23.68 -11.44
CA ARG A 13 5.02 23.28 -12.12
C ARG A 13 5.65 22.02 -11.53
N MET A 14 5.58 21.81 -10.22
CA MET A 14 6.04 20.58 -9.56
C MET A 14 5.14 19.39 -9.88
N LEU A 15 3.81 19.57 -9.91
CA LEU A 15 2.83 18.57 -10.32
C LEU A 15 2.93 18.25 -11.81
N LEU A 16 3.20 19.25 -12.67
CA LEU A 16 3.48 19.01 -14.09
C LEU A 16 4.81 18.26 -14.26
N ALA A 17 5.85 18.60 -13.50
CA ALA A 17 7.13 17.89 -13.52
C ALA A 17 7.00 16.45 -13.00
N PHE A 18 6.14 16.21 -11.99
CA PHE A 18 5.81 14.88 -11.45
C PHE A 18 4.92 14.06 -12.40
N MET A 19 3.97 14.68 -13.11
CA MET A 19 3.15 14.02 -14.13
C MET A 19 3.94 13.73 -15.42
N LEU A 20 4.89 14.59 -15.79
CA LEU A 20 5.82 14.37 -16.91
C LEU A 20 6.90 13.32 -16.58
N THR A 21 7.18 13.03 -15.31
CA THR A 21 8.06 11.92 -14.89
C THR A 21 7.40 10.55 -14.96
N PHE A 22 6.07 10.48 -15.11
CA PHE A 22 5.32 9.22 -15.25
C PHE A 22 4.55 9.10 -16.58
N MET A 23 4.67 10.07 -17.49
CA MET A 23 4.16 9.91 -18.85
C MET A 23 5.14 9.04 -19.65
N PRO A 24 4.70 7.89 -20.20
CA PRO A 24 5.54 7.19 -21.15
C PRO A 24 5.73 8.10 -22.36
N MET A 25 6.97 8.55 -22.60
CA MET A 25 7.36 8.87 -23.95
C MET A 25 7.34 7.54 -24.68
N ASN A 26 6.21 7.24 -25.33
CA ASN A 26 6.15 6.19 -26.33
C ASN A 26 7.18 6.55 -27.39
N ALA A 27 8.39 6.00 -27.26
CA ALA A 27 9.24 5.81 -28.41
C ALA A 27 8.41 4.98 -29.37
N VAL A 28 8.13 5.56 -30.54
CA VAL A 28 7.55 4.84 -31.66
C VAL A 28 8.53 3.71 -31.97
N ALA A 29 8.26 2.53 -31.41
CA ALA A 29 8.83 1.29 -31.86
C ALA A 29 8.33 1.14 -33.29
N SER A 30 9.20 1.50 -34.23
CA SER A 30 9.04 1.11 -35.63
C SER A 30 9.03 -0.41 -35.61
N ASP A 31 7.83 -0.96 -35.78
CA ASP A 31 7.59 -2.36 -36.08
C ASP A 31 8.52 -2.77 -37.24
N ARG A 32 9.60 -3.46 -36.90
CA ARG A 32 10.42 -4.20 -37.86
C ARG A 32 10.47 -5.63 -37.36
N ILE A 33 9.40 -6.31 -37.73
CA ILE A 33 9.37 -7.69 -38.20
C ILE A 33 10.70 -8.41 -37.93
N SER A 34 10.62 -9.27 -36.92
CA SER A 34 11.54 -10.37 -36.66
C SER A 34 11.69 -11.22 -37.93
N GLU A 35 12.77 -11.01 -38.67
CA GLU A 35 13.22 -11.91 -39.73
C GLU A 35 14.68 -12.31 -39.49
N ASP A 36 14.78 -13.56 -39.06
CA ASP A 36 15.82 -14.55 -39.35
C ASP A 36 17.28 -14.25 -38.98
N LEU A 37 17.73 -15.02 -37.99
CA LEU A 37 19.13 -15.24 -37.66
C LEU A 37 19.74 -16.31 -38.60
N SER A 38 19.48 -16.27 -39.92
CA SER A 38 20.28 -17.01 -40.90
C SER A 38 20.09 -16.52 -42.34
N LEU A 39 21.22 -16.42 -43.04
CA LEU A 39 21.46 -16.22 -44.48
C LEU A 39 21.41 -14.78 -45.07
N ASP A 40 22.47 -14.44 -45.82
CA ASP A 40 22.65 -13.29 -46.73
C ASP A 40 22.97 -11.89 -46.18
N LYS A 41 23.85 -11.77 -45.18
CA LYS A 41 24.45 -10.47 -44.82
C LYS A 41 25.97 -10.47 -44.97
N GLN A 42 26.49 -9.47 -45.68
CA GLN A 42 27.92 -9.22 -45.91
C GLN A 42 28.69 -8.88 -44.61
N LEU A 43 27.98 -8.60 -43.51
CA LEU A 43 28.54 -8.25 -42.21
C LEU A 43 27.67 -8.78 -41.05
N ASN A 44 28.21 -9.69 -40.24
CA ASN A 44 27.47 -10.42 -39.20
C ASN A 44 28.30 -10.71 -37.94
N LEU A 45 27.67 -10.58 -36.77
CA LEU A 45 28.21 -11.06 -35.50
C LEU A 45 27.87 -12.55 -35.32
N LYS A 46 28.86 -13.36 -34.98
CA LYS A 46 28.71 -14.80 -34.70
C LYS A 46 28.68 -15.11 -33.20
N SER A 47 29.53 -14.43 -32.43
CA SER A 47 29.60 -14.59 -30.98
C SER A 47 30.11 -13.31 -30.34
N PHE A 48 29.69 -13.05 -29.11
CA PHE A 48 30.17 -11.95 -28.29
C PHE A 48 30.22 -12.40 -26.84
N ASP A 49 31.36 -12.17 -26.18
CA ASP A 49 31.54 -12.48 -24.78
C ASP A 49 32.56 -11.53 -24.12
N PHE A 50 32.63 -11.54 -22.79
CA PHE A 50 33.60 -10.74 -22.04
C PHE A 50 33.88 -11.31 -20.65
N GLU A 51 35.10 -11.07 -20.17
CA GLU A 51 35.54 -11.46 -18.83
C GLU A 51 36.40 -10.36 -18.18
N PRO A 52 36.26 -10.12 -16.86
CA PRO A 52 35.29 -10.75 -15.96
C PRO A 52 33.86 -10.18 -16.15
N LYS A 53 32.85 -10.89 -15.65
CA LYS A 53 31.44 -10.42 -15.63
C LYS A 53 31.16 -9.44 -14.49
N GLU A 54 31.98 -9.52 -13.44
CA GLU A 54 31.89 -8.71 -12.24
C GLU A 54 33.26 -8.09 -11.99
N VAL A 55 33.29 -6.78 -11.78
CA VAL A 55 34.51 -5.99 -11.57
C VAL A 55 34.49 -5.39 -10.18
N LYS A 56 35.57 -5.60 -9.43
CA LYS A 56 35.72 -5.07 -8.07
C LYS A 56 36.49 -3.76 -8.08
N MET A 57 35.97 -2.73 -7.42
CA MET A 57 36.60 -1.40 -7.40
C MET A 57 37.59 -1.18 -6.24
N ASP A 58 38.24 -2.24 -5.75
CA ASP A 58 39.17 -2.21 -4.61
C ASP A 58 40.61 -1.76 -4.96
N GLY A 59 40.84 -1.13 -6.12
CA GLY A 59 42.19 -0.84 -6.61
C GLY A 59 42.29 0.15 -7.78
N PRO A 60 43.42 0.17 -8.53
CA PRO A 60 43.70 1.15 -9.60
C PRO A 60 42.82 0.98 -10.87
N GLY A 61 41.83 0.09 -10.82
CA GLY A 61 40.98 -0.29 -11.94
C GLY A 61 41.22 -1.73 -12.39
N GLU A 62 40.20 -2.32 -13.01
CA GLU A 62 40.22 -3.68 -13.55
C GLU A 62 40.00 -3.66 -15.06
N THR A 63 40.70 -4.52 -15.79
CA THR A 63 40.57 -4.57 -17.25
C THR A 63 39.57 -5.65 -17.65
N VAL A 64 38.48 -5.24 -18.30
CA VAL A 64 37.52 -6.15 -18.92
C VAL A 64 37.97 -6.43 -20.36
N THR A 65 38.08 -7.71 -20.68
CA THR A 65 38.42 -8.19 -22.02
C THR A 65 37.15 -8.63 -22.73
N PHE A 66 36.91 -8.08 -23.92
CA PHE A 66 35.78 -8.41 -24.77
C PHE A 66 36.27 -9.22 -25.98
N LEU A 67 35.52 -10.26 -26.35
CA LEU A 67 35.80 -11.11 -27.50
C LEU A 67 34.58 -11.11 -28.42
N ALA A 68 34.79 -10.77 -29.69
CA ALA A 68 33.74 -10.78 -30.71
C ALA A 68 34.21 -11.57 -31.93
N THR A 69 33.43 -12.57 -32.36
CA THR A 69 33.67 -13.28 -33.63
C THR A 69 32.76 -12.70 -34.68
N ILE A 70 33.35 -12.19 -35.76
CA ILE A 70 32.64 -11.41 -36.78
C ILE A 70 32.97 -11.96 -38.16
N TYR A 71 31.93 -12.08 -38.97
CA TYR A 71 32.05 -12.30 -40.40
C TYR A 71 31.87 -10.97 -41.14
N ALA A 72 32.83 -10.59 -41.96
CA ALA A 72 32.81 -9.35 -42.73
C ALA A 72 33.40 -9.61 -44.12
N GLU A 73 32.59 -9.57 -45.19
CA GLU A 73 33.05 -9.92 -46.54
C GLU A 73 34.27 -9.09 -46.99
N ASN A 74 34.30 -7.81 -46.61
CA ASN A 74 35.36 -6.86 -46.95
C ASN A 74 36.36 -6.62 -45.80
N GLY A 75 36.27 -7.37 -44.70
CA GLY A 75 37.04 -7.10 -43.48
C GLY A 75 36.56 -5.87 -42.69
N LEU A 76 37.04 -5.73 -41.45
CA LEU A 76 36.65 -4.62 -40.56
C LEU A 76 37.40 -3.32 -40.85
N MET A 77 36.74 -2.20 -40.56
CA MET A 77 37.33 -0.88 -40.65
C MET A 77 38.51 -0.72 -39.66
N GLY A 78 39.69 -0.36 -40.17
CA GLY A 78 40.92 -0.22 -39.38
C GLY A 78 41.16 1.14 -38.73
N LYS A 79 40.18 2.06 -38.76
CA LYS A 79 40.35 3.41 -38.20
C LYS A 79 39.93 3.45 -36.73
N LYS A 80 40.76 4.10 -35.90
CA LYS A 80 40.52 4.29 -34.45
C LYS A 80 39.47 5.39 -34.12
N LEU A 81 38.81 5.97 -35.12
CA LEU A 81 37.74 6.94 -34.91
C LEU A 81 36.47 6.19 -34.50
N THR A 82 36.01 6.41 -33.26
CA THR A 82 34.89 5.70 -32.60
C THR A 82 33.62 5.67 -33.44
N ASP A 83 33.37 6.70 -34.23
CA ASP A 83 32.15 6.83 -35.03
C ASP A 83 32.11 5.88 -36.25
N PHE A 84 33.27 5.30 -36.63
CA PHE A 84 33.43 4.48 -37.84
C PHE A 84 34.13 3.15 -37.57
N ALA A 85 34.23 2.73 -36.30
CA ALA A 85 34.83 1.46 -35.93
C ALA A 85 33.77 0.48 -35.42
N THR A 86 34.07 -0.82 -35.57
CA THR A 86 33.25 -1.86 -34.94
C THR A 86 33.35 -1.72 -33.42
N SER A 87 32.21 -1.66 -32.74
CA SER A 87 32.15 -1.35 -31.31
C SER A 87 30.95 -1.98 -30.61
N ALA A 88 31.08 -2.19 -29.31
CA ALA A 88 29.97 -2.52 -28.42
C ALA A 88 29.82 -1.42 -27.38
N THR A 89 28.58 -0.97 -27.16
CA THR A 89 28.25 0.12 -26.24
C THR A 89 27.42 -0.42 -25.07
N PHE A 90 27.87 -0.11 -23.87
CA PHE A 90 27.19 -0.39 -22.61
C PHE A 90 26.66 0.92 -22.02
N LEU A 91 25.43 0.89 -21.54
CA LEU A 91 24.80 1.98 -20.79
C LEU A 91 24.88 1.68 -19.31
N GLY A 92 25.40 2.64 -18.56
CA GLY A 92 25.52 2.56 -17.11
C GLY A 92 24.20 2.81 -16.39
N PRO A 93 24.19 2.62 -15.06
CA PRO A 93 23.04 2.90 -14.22
C PRO A 93 22.71 4.42 -14.22
N HIS A 94 21.51 4.75 -13.76
CA HIS A 94 21.17 6.15 -13.49
C HIS A 94 21.82 6.60 -12.19
N SER A 95 22.44 7.78 -12.21
CA SER A 95 23.02 8.39 -11.02
C SER A 95 22.04 9.36 -10.37
N VAL A 96 22.06 9.48 -9.04
CA VAL A 96 21.22 10.45 -8.31
C VAL A 96 21.54 11.89 -8.74
N SER A 97 22.81 12.18 -9.09
CA SER A 97 23.21 13.50 -9.58
C SER A 97 22.74 13.77 -11.01
N HIS A 98 22.56 12.73 -11.82
CA HIS A 98 22.16 12.83 -13.23
C HIS A 98 21.04 11.81 -13.55
N PRO A 99 19.84 11.96 -12.98
CA PRO A 99 18.80 10.93 -13.03
C PRO A 99 18.25 10.65 -14.43
N PHE A 100 18.50 11.51 -15.42
CA PHE A 100 18.02 11.33 -16.80
C PHE A 100 19.14 11.03 -17.80
N GLN A 101 20.39 10.99 -17.35
CA GLN A 101 21.53 10.71 -18.20
C GLN A 101 22.18 9.40 -17.75
N ARG A 102 22.49 8.54 -18.72
CA ARG A 102 23.26 7.32 -18.48
C ARG A 102 24.64 7.51 -19.05
N ASP A 103 25.64 7.17 -18.27
CA ASP A 103 27.00 7.10 -18.77
C ASP A 103 27.11 5.98 -19.80
N GLN A 104 28.01 6.17 -20.76
CA GLN A 104 28.20 5.22 -21.83
C GLN A 104 29.65 4.79 -21.87
N ILE A 105 29.83 3.50 -22.06
CA ILE A 105 31.13 2.88 -22.27
C ILE A 105 31.11 2.24 -23.65
N THR A 106 32.11 2.53 -24.45
CA THR A 106 32.26 1.93 -25.77
C THR A 106 33.57 1.18 -25.84
N VAL A 107 33.50 -0.12 -26.14
CA VAL A 107 34.67 -0.94 -26.49
C VAL A 107 34.77 -1.03 -28.01
N THR A 108 35.96 -0.78 -28.54
CA THR A 108 36.24 -0.84 -29.98
C THR A 108 37.01 -2.10 -30.34
N PHE A 109 36.62 -2.74 -31.44
CA PHE A 109 37.29 -3.90 -32.03
C PHE A 109 38.03 -3.46 -33.30
N LEU A 110 39.36 -3.55 -33.28
CA LEU A 110 40.21 -3.14 -34.39
C LEU A 110 40.90 -4.34 -35.02
N PRO A 111 41.13 -4.33 -36.35
CA PRO A 111 42.00 -5.29 -37.01
C PRO A 111 43.47 -5.13 -36.61
N PRO A 112 44.31 -6.15 -36.80
CA PRO A 112 43.97 -7.48 -37.34
C PRO A 112 43.24 -8.37 -36.32
N PRO A 113 42.52 -9.42 -36.77
CA PRO A 113 41.90 -10.38 -35.85
C PRO A 113 42.97 -11.14 -35.04
N ILE A 114 42.63 -11.51 -33.81
CA ILE A 114 43.50 -12.34 -32.95
C ILE A 114 43.49 -13.82 -33.37
N LEU A 115 42.43 -14.25 -34.07
CA LEU A 115 42.27 -15.60 -34.60
C LEU A 115 41.42 -15.54 -35.88
N GLY A 116 41.74 -16.38 -36.86
CA GLY A 116 41.03 -16.41 -38.15
C GLY A 116 41.64 -15.46 -39.17
N ASP A 117 40.82 -15.03 -40.14
CA ASP A 117 41.21 -14.13 -41.22
C ASP A 117 40.35 -12.85 -41.23
N GLU A 118 40.63 -11.91 -42.13
CA GLU A 118 39.88 -10.66 -42.22
C GLU A 118 38.39 -10.87 -42.53
N LYS A 119 38.03 -11.98 -43.20
CA LYS A 119 36.65 -12.28 -43.56
C LYS A 119 35.88 -12.95 -42.43
N ASN A 120 36.55 -13.74 -41.62
CA ASN A 120 36.00 -14.50 -40.51
C ASN A 120 37.00 -14.51 -39.34
N GLY A 121 36.98 -13.41 -38.58
CA GLY A 121 37.96 -13.14 -37.55
C GLY A 121 37.35 -13.04 -36.16
N SER A 122 38.10 -13.45 -35.15
CA SER A 122 37.84 -13.10 -33.75
C SER A 122 38.67 -11.87 -33.38
N TYR A 123 38.03 -10.90 -32.73
CA TYR A 123 38.62 -9.63 -32.37
C TYR A 123 38.58 -9.44 -30.85
N LYS A 124 39.63 -8.81 -30.32
CA LYS A 124 39.76 -8.51 -28.90
C LYS A 124 39.58 -7.01 -28.67
N GLY A 125 38.61 -6.67 -27.84
CA GLY A 125 38.46 -5.36 -27.21
C GLY A 125 38.98 -5.41 -25.77
N SER A 126 39.54 -4.31 -25.28
CA SER A 126 39.95 -4.23 -23.87
C SER A 126 39.61 -2.85 -23.34
N LEU A 127 39.09 -2.83 -22.13
CA LEU A 127 38.63 -1.63 -21.46
C LEU A 127 39.10 -1.65 -20.01
N LEU A 128 39.82 -0.61 -19.61
CA LEU A 128 40.20 -0.41 -18.22
C LEU A 128 39.08 0.37 -17.52
N LEU A 129 38.35 -0.29 -16.62
CA LEU A 129 37.40 0.38 -15.74
C LEU A 129 38.17 0.95 -14.55
N LYS A 130 37.93 2.22 -14.24
CA LYS A 130 38.57 2.93 -13.12
C LYS A 130 37.52 3.30 -12.07
N SER A 131 37.99 3.75 -10.91
CA SER A 131 37.15 4.11 -9.75
C SER A 131 36.20 5.29 -9.96
N ASP A 132 36.29 6.00 -11.09
CA ASP A 132 35.43 7.13 -11.45
C ASP A 132 34.17 6.70 -12.22
N ILE A 133 34.06 5.42 -12.56
CA ILE A 133 32.92 4.87 -13.26
C ILE A 133 31.72 4.69 -12.32
N GLU A 134 30.51 4.88 -12.83
CA GLU A 134 29.32 4.64 -12.02
C GLU A 134 29.17 3.16 -11.69
N GLU A 135 29.21 2.86 -10.39
CA GLU A 135 28.94 1.55 -9.83
C GLU A 135 27.49 1.11 -10.14
N GLY A 136 27.30 -0.11 -10.66
CA GLY A 136 25.99 -0.70 -10.93
C GLY A 136 25.98 -1.69 -12.09
N PHE A 137 24.78 -1.95 -12.63
CA PHE A 137 24.61 -2.83 -13.79
C PHE A 137 24.79 -2.04 -15.08
N TRP A 138 25.79 -2.42 -15.87
CA TRP A 138 26.04 -1.87 -17.19
C TRP A 138 25.41 -2.79 -18.24
N GLN A 139 24.41 -2.28 -18.95
CA GLN A 139 23.64 -3.05 -19.92
C GLN A 139 24.15 -2.83 -21.34
N LEU A 140 24.34 -3.92 -22.09
CA LEU A 140 24.67 -3.89 -23.51
C LEU A 140 23.50 -3.28 -24.29
N ASP A 141 23.69 -2.07 -24.82
CA ASP A 141 22.68 -1.33 -25.59
C ASP A 141 22.76 -1.62 -27.07
N CYS A 142 23.96 -1.58 -27.64
CA CYS A 142 24.15 -1.87 -29.05
C CYS A 142 25.52 -2.47 -29.38
N ILE A 143 25.56 -3.26 -30.46
CA ILE A 143 26.80 -3.63 -31.13
C ILE A 143 26.74 -3.10 -32.56
N LYS A 144 27.66 -2.19 -32.88
CA LYS A 144 27.82 -1.61 -34.22
C LYS A 144 28.96 -2.31 -34.94
N LEU A 145 28.68 -2.95 -36.07
CA LEU A 145 29.66 -3.55 -36.96
C LEU A 145 29.91 -2.58 -38.13
N VAL A 146 31.18 -2.38 -38.48
CA VAL A 146 31.59 -1.52 -39.60
C VAL A 146 32.66 -2.22 -40.43
N ASP A 147 32.37 -2.41 -41.72
CA ASP A 147 33.33 -3.00 -42.67
C ASP A 147 34.28 -1.94 -43.27
N SER A 148 35.31 -2.40 -43.98
CA SER A 148 36.32 -1.53 -44.60
C SER A 148 35.77 -0.62 -45.72
N THR A 149 34.60 -0.94 -46.29
CA THR A 149 33.92 -0.14 -47.31
C THR A 149 33.04 0.96 -46.71
N GLY A 150 32.82 0.93 -45.39
CA GLY A 150 31.96 1.85 -44.66
C GLY A 150 30.53 1.36 -44.48
N SER A 151 30.23 0.10 -44.82
CA SER A 151 28.94 -0.52 -44.54
C SER A 151 28.77 -0.73 -43.04
N VAL A 152 27.62 -0.31 -42.51
CA VAL A 152 27.32 -0.36 -41.07
C VAL A 152 26.14 -1.29 -40.82
N ARG A 153 26.29 -2.17 -39.83
CA ARG A 153 25.18 -2.95 -39.27
C ARG A 153 25.13 -2.74 -37.76
N GLU A 154 23.97 -2.37 -37.24
CA GLU A 154 23.77 -2.18 -35.81
C GLU A 154 22.82 -3.25 -35.26
N LEU A 155 23.20 -3.87 -34.14
CA LEU A 155 22.43 -4.85 -33.40
C LEU A 155 21.92 -4.19 -32.12
N ARG A 156 20.59 -4.22 -31.89
CA ARG A 156 19.92 -3.64 -30.72
C ARG A 156 18.72 -4.50 -30.31
N GLY A 157 18.28 -4.36 -29.07
CA GLY A 157 17.06 -5.00 -28.58
C GLY A 157 17.08 -6.52 -28.75
N ASP A 158 16.11 -7.07 -29.46
CA ASP A 158 15.94 -8.52 -29.64
C ASP A 158 17.12 -9.19 -30.37
N ASP A 159 17.87 -8.46 -31.21
CA ASP A 159 19.08 -8.95 -31.87
C ASP A 159 20.18 -9.37 -30.85
N LEU A 160 20.14 -8.80 -29.64
CA LEU A 160 21.07 -9.07 -28.55
C LEU A 160 20.57 -10.18 -27.61
N GLY A 161 19.42 -10.79 -27.91
CA GLY A 161 18.67 -11.68 -27.02
C GLY A 161 19.48 -12.81 -26.37
N SER A 162 20.41 -13.40 -27.11
CA SER A 162 21.26 -14.53 -26.70
C SER A 162 22.65 -14.14 -26.19
N LEU A 163 22.99 -12.85 -26.19
CA LEU A 163 24.32 -12.36 -25.81
C LEU A 163 24.38 -12.04 -24.31
N PRO A 164 25.57 -12.06 -23.69
CA PRO A 164 25.74 -11.57 -22.33
C PRO A 164 25.43 -10.07 -22.29
N LYS A 165 24.40 -9.71 -21.53
CA LYS A 165 23.85 -8.34 -21.53
C LYS A 165 24.38 -7.45 -20.42
N GLU A 166 24.92 -8.03 -19.35
CA GLU A 166 25.17 -7.29 -18.11
C GLU A 166 26.62 -7.44 -17.67
N LEU A 167 27.29 -6.29 -17.53
CA LEU A 167 28.57 -6.15 -16.86
C LEU A 167 28.31 -5.54 -15.48
N ILE A 168 28.69 -6.23 -14.42
CA ILE A 168 28.47 -5.79 -13.05
C ILE A 168 29.73 -5.05 -12.60
N VAL A 169 29.57 -3.77 -12.27
CA VAL A 169 30.61 -3.02 -11.56
C VAL A 169 30.20 -3.03 -10.09
N GLU A 170 30.97 -3.73 -9.25
CA GLU A 170 30.66 -3.92 -7.83
C GLU A 170 30.41 -2.56 -7.18
N VAL A 171 29.26 -2.47 -6.53
CA VAL A 171 28.81 -1.24 -5.91
C VAL A 171 28.98 -1.37 -4.42
N GLY A 172 29.47 -0.31 -3.78
CA GLY A 172 29.50 -0.27 -2.34
C GLY A 172 28.08 -0.45 -1.80
N VAL A 173 27.85 -1.48 -0.97
CA VAL A 173 26.57 -1.75 -0.28
C VAL A 173 25.99 -0.47 0.35
N ARG A 174 26.86 0.45 0.80
CA ARG A 174 26.47 1.74 1.37
C ARG A 174 25.78 2.69 0.37
N LYS A 175 26.21 2.73 -0.90
CA LYS A 175 25.64 3.59 -1.95
C LYS A 175 24.23 3.09 -2.29
N TRP A 176 24.07 1.78 -2.49
CA TRP A 176 22.78 1.11 -2.68
C TRP A 176 21.80 1.36 -1.56
N VAL A 177 22.21 1.06 -0.32
CA VAL A 177 21.38 1.25 0.86
C VAL A 177 20.93 2.71 0.98
N THR A 178 21.78 3.67 0.63
CA THR A 178 21.40 5.08 0.69
C THR A 178 20.34 5.43 -0.35
N ILE A 179 20.49 4.99 -1.61
CA ILE A 179 19.51 5.27 -2.68
C ILE A 179 18.17 4.61 -2.36
N LEU A 180 18.20 3.33 -1.99
CA LEU A 180 17.00 2.54 -1.72
C LEU A 180 16.27 2.96 -0.44
N LEU A 181 16.97 3.46 0.58
CA LEU A 181 16.31 3.93 1.81
C LEU A 181 15.84 5.38 1.71
N LEU A 182 16.62 6.27 1.07
CA LEU A 182 16.40 7.72 1.14
C LEU A 182 15.25 8.18 0.24
N VAL A 183 15.11 7.63 -0.96
CA VAL A 183 14.03 8.00 -1.89
C VAL A 183 12.64 7.66 -1.34
N PRO A 184 12.38 6.43 -0.82
CA PRO A 184 11.10 6.14 -0.18
C PRO A 184 10.88 6.94 1.11
N LEU A 185 11.93 7.22 1.89
CA LEU A 185 11.82 8.03 3.11
C LEU A 185 11.38 9.47 2.78
N LEU A 186 11.94 10.07 1.72
CA LEU A 186 11.54 11.39 1.23
C LEU A 186 10.09 11.38 0.71
N PHE A 187 9.68 10.31 0.03
CA PHE A 187 8.29 10.16 -0.41
C PHE A 187 7.32 10.06 0.76
N LEU A 188 7.64 9.28 1.79
CA LEU A 188 6.85 9.20 3.03
C LEU A 188 6.81 10.55 3.77
N LEU A 189 7.93 11.28 3.80
CA LEU A 189 8.00 12.63 4.35
C LEU A 189 7.13 13.62 3.55
N LEU A 190 7.08 13.49 2.23
CA LEU A 190 6.21 14.29 1.36
C LEU A 190 4.73 14.01 1.65
N LEU A 191 4.33 12.74 1.73
CA LEU A 191 2.98 12.36 2.13
C LEU A 191 2.62 12.94 3.52
N TYR A 192 3.57 12.88 4.45
CA TYR A 192 3.44 13.49 5.78
C TYR A 192 3.23 15.01 5.71
N ILE A 193 3.99 15.72 4.87
CA ILE A 193 3.86 17.18 4.69
C ILE A 193 2.50 17.53 4.03
N ILE A 194 2.08 16.78 3.01
CA ILE A 194 0.78 16.95 2.34
C ILE A 194 -0.35 16.75 3.35
N TYR A 195 -0.28 15.70 4.16
CA TYR A 195 -1.22 15.43 5.23
C TYR A 195 -1.31 16.60 6.23
N ASN A 196 -0.16 17.07 6.73
CA ASN A 196 -0.10 18.16 7.70
C ASN A 196 -0.56 19.52 7.14
N ARG A 197 -0.36 19.77 5.84
CA ARG A 197 -0.82 21.02 5.19
C ARG A 197 -2.31 20.98 4.82
N GLY A 198 -2.85 19.82 4.45
CA GLY A 198 -4.26 19.66 4.10
C GLY A 198 -5.22 19.76 5.29
N LEU A 199 -4.77 19.36 6.48
CA LEU A 199 -5.56 19.40 7.71
C LEU A 199 -4.96 20.42 8.69
N ARG A 200 -5.13 21.72 8.39
CA ARG A 200 -4.84 22.81 9.33
C ARG A 200 -5.52 22.53 10.68
N LYS A 201 -4.75 22.11 11.69
CA LYS A 201 -5.09 21.91 13.13
C LYS A 201 -5.39 20.48 13.65
N ARG A 202 -5.02 19.37 13.00
CA ARG A 202 -5.11 18.03 13.65
C ARG A 202 -3.75 17.35 13.79
N SER A 203 -3.41 16.93 15.01
CA SER A 203 -2.20 16.15 15.36
C SER A 203 -2.13 14.85 14.54
N LEU A 204 -0.92 14.36 14.23
CA LEU A 204 -0.65 13.05 13.59
C LEU A 204 -1.47 11.90 14.18
N SER A 205 -1.67 11.95 15.50
CA SER A 205 -2.47 10.95 16.22
C SER A 205 -3.91 10.84 15.70
N ALA A 206 -4.43 11.84 14.98
CA ALA A 206 -5.78 11.84 14.41
C ALA A 206 -6.02 10.73 13.37
N ILE A 207 -4.98 10.21 12.71
CA ILE A 207 -5.12 9.14 11.70
C ILE A 207 -5.56 7.83 12.36
N TRP A 208 -4.93 7.50 13.48
CA TRP A 208 -5.23 6.30 14.25
C TRP A 208 -6.15 6.56 15.44
N LYS A 209 -6.59 7.79 15.71
CA LYS A 209 -7.61 8.06 16.73
C LYS A 209 -9.02 7.65 16.25
N GLY A 210 -9.78 7.03 17.14
CA GLY A 210 -11.20 6.72 16.99
C GLY A 210 -12.06 7.99 17.00
N TYR A 211 -13.37 7.80 16.79
CA TYR A 211 -14.34 8.90 16.85
C TYR A 211 -14.48 9.48 18.28
N ASP A 212 -14.14 8.66 19.26
CA ASP A 212 -14.02 8.93 20.70
C ASP A 212 -12.75 9.70 21.10
N GLY A 213 -11.80 9.93 20.18
CA GLY A 213 -10.51 10.56 20.47
C GLY A 213 -9.46 9.62 21.08
N ALA A 214 -9.82 8.37 21.38
CA ALA A 214 -8.94 7.30 21.83
C ALA A 214 -8.09 6.74 20.68
N THR A 215 -6.89 6.21 20.93
CA THR A 215 -6.10 5.57 19.86
C THR A 215 -6.63 4.18 19.50
N SER A 216 -6.94 3.96 18.23
CA SER A 216 -7.49 2.72 17.68
C SER A 216 -6.41 1.82 17.10
N THR A 217 -6.23 0.66 17.73
CA THR A 217 -5.24 -0.36 17.33
C THR A 217 -5.46 -0.90 15.91
N SER A 218 -6.72 -1.11 15.50
CA SER A 218 -7.03 -1.61 14.15
C SER A 218 -6.80 -0.57 13.05
N LYS A 219 -7.01 0.72 13.32
CA LYS A 219 -6.64 1.80 12.38
C LYS A 219 -5.12 1.91 12.21
N LEU A 220 -4.38 1.80 13.32
CA LEU A 220 -2.92 1.82 13.27
C LEU A 220 -2.37 0.63 12.47
N GLN A 221 -2.90 -0.58 12.70
CA GLN A 221 -2.52 -1.77 11.94
C GLN A 221 -2.70 -1.58 10.43
N PHE A 222 -3.89 -1.14 10.02
CA PHE A 222 -4.18 -0.92 8.60
C PHE A 222 -3.26 0.14 7.99
N PHE A 223 -3.00 1.22 8.73
CA PHE A 223 -2.05 2.25 8.31
C PHE A 223 -0.63 1.68 8.14
N LEU A 224 -0.13 0.90 9.11
CA LEU A 224 1.22 0.32 9.06
C LEU A 224 1.40 -0.61 7.84
N TRP A 225 0.45 -1.51 7.58
CA TRP A 225 0.49 -2.37 6.39
C TRP A 225 0.45 -1.58 5.09
N THR A 226 -0.41 -0.55 5.02
CA THR A 226 -0.50 0.32 3.84
C THR A 226 0.84 1.03 3.59
N MET A 227 1.47 1.57 4.63
CA MET A 227 2.77 2.23 4.51
C MET A 227 3.88 1.24 4.14
N ALA A 228 3.90 0.04 4.72
CA ALA A 228 4.90 -0.98 4.43
C ALA A 228 4.85 -1.45 2.96
N VAL A 229 3.66 -1.72 2.42
CA VAL A 229 3.49 -2.14 1.03
C VAL A 229 3.85 -1.02 0.07
N LEU A 230 3.41 0.21 0.36
CA LEU A 230 3.77 1.38 -0.44
C LEU A 230 5.29 1.61 -0.45
N TYR A 231 5.94 1.46 0.70
CA TYR A 231 7.38 1.56 0.84
C TYR A 231 8.11 0.50 0.01
N ALA A 232 7.70 -0.77 0.09
CA ALA A 232 8.29 -1.85 -0.69
C ALA A 232 8.10 -1.64 -2.20
N TYR A 233 6.92 -1.19 -2.62
CA TYR A 233 6.65 -0.88 -4.02
C TYR A 233 7.62 0.20 -4.55
N ILE A 234 7.80 1.28 -3.78
CA ILE A 234 8.71 2.37 -4.17
C ILE A 234 10.16 1.87 -4.22
N MET A 235 10.59 1.03 -3.26
CA MET A 235 11.94 0.47 -3.29
C MET A 235 12.19 -0.35 -4.55
N ILE A 236 11.29 -1.27 -4.89
CA ILE A 236 11.44 -2.11 -6.10
C ILE A 236 11.39 -1.26 -7.36
N ALA A 237 10.48 -0.28 -7.44
CA ALA A 237 10.40 0.61 -8.59
C ALA A 237 11.65 1.50 -8.74
N THR A 238 12.19 1.98 -7.61
CA THR A 238 13.43 2.77 -7.58
C THR A 238 14.60 1.91 -8.03
N ASP A 239 14.70 0.68 -7.53
CA ASP A 239 15.73 -0.27 -7.96
C ASP A 239 15.67 -0.54 -9.47
N ALA A 240 14.49 -0.93 -9.97
CA ALA A 240 14.28 -1.21 -11.37
C ALA A 240 14.67 -0.03 -12.27
N TYR A 241 14.34 1.20 -11.85
CA TYR A 241 14.68 2.40 -12.60
C TYR A 241 16.17 2.74 -12.53
N PHE A 242 16.71 2.88 -11.32
CA PHE A 242 18.07 3.40 -11.15
C PHE A 242 19.14 2.39 -11.57
N ASN A 243 18.89 1.10 -11.34
CA ASN A 243 19.91 0.08 -11.51
C ASN A 243 19.72 -0.74 -12.78
N HIS A 244 18.48 -0.95 -13.21
CA HIS A 244 18.19 -1.76 -14.39
C HIS A 244 17.64 -0.95 -15.56
N GLY A 245 17.40 0.36 -15.41
CA GLY A 245 16.83 1.22 -16.47
C GLY A 245 15.40 0.83 -16.88
N ILE A 246 14.69 0.07 -16.06
CA ILE A 246 13.34 -0.43 -16.32
C ILE A 246 12.32 0.55 -15.74
N VAL A 247 11.48 1.11 -16.62
CA VAL A 247 10.44 2.09 -16.26
C VAL A 247 9.15 1.40 -15.75
N THR A 248 8.90 0.16 -16.17
CA THR A 248 7.70 -0.60 -15.78
C THR A 248 8.07 -2.01 -15.36
N THR A 249 7.85 -2.35 -14.10
CA THR A 249 8.21 -3.67 -13.55
C THR A 249 7.13 -4.73 -13.74
N GLY A 250 5.91 -4.35 -14.16
CA GLY A 250 4.78 -5.28 -14.24
C GLY A 250 4.48 -5.96 -12.90
N LEU A 251 4.66 -5.23 -11.79
CA LEU A 251 4.78 -5.80 -10.46
C LEU A 251 3.57 -6.67 -10.07
N SER A 252 3.79 -7.96 -9.85
CA SER A 252 2.75 -8.87 -9.36
C SER A 252 2.62 -8.77 -7.84
N ILE A 253 1.38 -8.84 -7.35
CA ILE A 253 1.07 -8.80 -5.91
C ILE A 253 0.74 -10.24 -5.45
N PRO A 254 1.52 -10.82 -4.53
CA PRO A 254 1.25 -12.15 -4.00
C PRO A 254 -0.09 -12.25 -3.27
N GLN A 255 -0.70 -13.44 -3.30
CA GLN A 255 -2.00 -13.69 -2.69
C GLN A 255 -2.00 -13.52 -1.18
N ASN A 256 -0.97 -13.97 -0.46
CA ASN A 256 -0.94 -13.86 1.01
C ASN A 256 -0.76 -12.42 1.46
N LEU A 257 -0.06 -11.59 0.68
CA LEU A 257 0.05 -10.16 0.91
C LEU A 257 -1.31 -9.45 0.77
N ILE A 258 -2.07 -9.78 -0.29
CA ILE A 258 -3.44 -9.27 -0.48
C ILE A 258 -4.33 -9.68 0.69
N LEU A 259 -4.24 -10.93 1.13
CA LEU A 259 -5.02 -11.43 2.26
C LEU A 259 -4.66 -10.70 3.56
N ALA A 260 -3.38 -10.48 3.85
CA ALA A 260 -2.93 -9.74 5.03
C ALA A 260 -3.47 -8.29 5.04
N MET A 261 -3.44 -7.61 3.89
CA MET A 261 -4.01 -6.27 3.72
C MET A 261 -5.53 -6.29 3.89
N GLY A 262 -6.20 -7.26 3.26
CA GLY A 262 -7.65 -7.44 3.30
C GLY A 262 -8.17 -7.69 4.72
N LEU A 263 -7.50 -8.56 5.48
CA LEU A 263 -7.86 -8.83 6.87
C LEU A 263 -7.65 -7.61 7.78
N SER A 264 -6.60 -6.81 7.54
CA SER A 264 -6.36 -5.56 8.27
C SER A 264 -7.45 -4.51 7.98
N ALA A 265 -7.86 -4.39 6.71
CA ALA A 265 -8.97 -3.54 6.31
C ALA A 265 -10.31 -4.00 6.92
N ALA A 266 -10.60 -5.31 6.86
CA ALA A 266 -11.80 -5.89 7.45
C ALA A 266 -11.86 -5.67 8.97
N THR A 267 -10.74 -5.84 9.67
CA THR A 267 -10.64 -5.60 11.13
C THR A 267 -10.90 -4.13 11.46
N MET A 268 -10.38 -3.20 10.65
CA MET A 268 -10.63 -1.77 10.81
C MET A 268 -12.12 -1.42 10.58
N LEU A 269 -12.72 -1.95 9.51
CA LEU A 269 -14.12 -1.70 9.17
C LEU A 269 -15.07 -2.31 10.20
N ALA A 270 -14.83 -3.55 10.64
CA ALA A 270 -15.61 -4.20 11.70
C ALA A 270 -15.54 -3.39 12.99
N ALA A 271 -14.33 -3.00 13.43
CA ALA A 271 -14.17 -2.17 14.63
C ALA A 271 -14.84 -0.80 14.51
N LYS A 272 -14.89 -0.21 13.30
CA LYS A 272 -15.54 1.09 13.05
C LYS A 272 -17.06 0.96 12.99
N GLY A 273 -17.62 -0.04 12.30
CA GLY A 273 -19.07 -0.28 12.24
C GLY A 273 -19.66 -0.57 13.61
N ILE A 274 -18.93 -1.34 14.42
CA ILE A 274 -19.27 -1.60 15.83
C ILE A 274 -19.20 -0.33 16.70
N ALA A 275 -18.42 0.68 16.33
CA ALA A 275 -18.30 1.94 17.08
C ALA A 275 -19.28 3.03 16.60
N SER A 276 -19.58 3.10 15.30
CA SER A 276 -20.46 4.12 14.72
C SER A 276 -21.93 3.90 15.04
N ASN A 277 -22.41 2.65 15.06
CA ASN A 277 -23.81 2.34 15.37
C ASN A 277 -24.26 2.85 16.75
N TYR A 278 -23.33 3.10 17.67
CA TYR A 278 -23.60 3.60 19.02
C TYR A 278 -23.25 5.08 19.22
N ALA A 279 -22.54 5.71 18.27
CA ALA A 279 -22.25 7.14 18.29
C ALA A 279 -23.42 7.97 17.73
N ASP A 280 -24.21 7.39 16.82
CA ASP A 280 -25.38 8.02 16.22
C ASP A 280 -26.61 8.05 17.15
N THR A 281 -26.56 7.37 18.30
CA THR A 281 -27.68 7.30 19.25
C THR A 281 -27.66 8.39 20.35
N ASP A 282 -26.65 9.27 20.39
CA ASP A 282 -26.52 10.32 21.44
C ASP A 282 -26.50 9.77 22.89
N LEU A 283 -26.07 8.51 23.07
CA LEU A 283 -26.18 7.75 24.33
C LEU A 283 -24.94 7.75 25.22
N ILE A 284 -23.88 8.48 24.86
CA ILE A 284 -22.66 8.54 25.68
C ILE A 284 -22.42 9.99 26.09
N ASP A 285 -22.50 10.24 27.39
CA ASP A 285 -22.02 11.49 27.98
C ASP A 285 -20.49 11.54 27.82
N LYS A 286 -20.02 12.51 27.03
CA LYS A 286 -18.62 12.66 26.59
C LYS A 286 -17.76 13.39 27.63
N SER A 287 -18.02 13.16 28.91
CA SER A 287 -17.31 13.83 30.01
C SER A 287 -16.16 13.00 30.58
N ASP A 288 -16.12 11.67 30.34
CA ASP A 288 -15.01 10.85 30.80
C ASP A 288 -13.99 10.60 29.67
N THR A 289 -12.79 11.09 29.90
CA THR A 289 -11.68 10.98 28.95
C THR A 289 -11.25 9.52 28.90
N SER A 290 -11.72 8.77 27.90
CA SER A 290 -11.52 7.31 27.83
C SER A 290 -10.05 6.94 28.08
N LYS A 291 -9.82 6.08 29.09
CA LYS A 291 -8.48 5.53 29.40
C LYS A 291 -8.03 4.45 28.40
N GLY A 292 -8.89 4.10 27.45
CA GLY A 292 -8.64 3.16 26.35
C GLY A 292 -7.49 3.59 25.43
N GLY A 293 -6.53 2.68 25.26
CA GLY A 293 -5.28 2.92 24.53
C GLY A 293 -4.94 1.88 23.48
N LEU A 294 -3.79 2.08 22.81
CA LEU A 294 -3.28 1.20 21.75
C LEU A 294 -3.07 -0.25 22.22
N PHE A 295 -2.66 -0.40 23.48
CA PHE A 295 -2.40 -1.69 24.13
C PHE A 295 -3.25 -1.92 25.37
N PHE A 296 -4.16 -1.00 25.71
CA PHE A 296 -4.92 -1.02 26.95
C PHE A 296 -6.42 -1.06 26.65
N ASP A 297 -7.20 -1.78 27.45
CA ASP A 297 -8.66 -1.78 27.41
C ASP A 297 -9.24 -0.46 27.94
N ASP A 298 -10.56 -0.35 27.91
CA ASP A 298 -11.27 0.89 28.24
C ASP A 298 -11.18 1.23 29.75
N ASP A 299 -10.79 0.26 30.58
CA ASP A 299 -10.52 0.39 32.01
C ASP A 299 -9.06 0.75 32.32
N GLY A 300 -8.17 0.72 31.31
CA GLY A 300 -6.76 1.07 31.40
C GLY A 300 -5.81 -0.11 31.70
N TYR A 301 -6.28 -1.35 31.64
CA TYR A 301 -5.45 -2.56 31.79
C TYR A 301 -4.89 -3.04 30.45
N PRO A 302 -3.71 -3.69 30.42
CA PRO A 302 -3.16 -4.26 29.19
C PRO A 302 -4.14 -5.25 28.53
N ASP A 303 -4.46 -5.01 27.26
CA ASP A 303 -5.36 -5.86 26.47
C ASP A 303 -4.54 -6.86 25.65
N LEU A 304 -4.60 -8.12 26.06
CA LEU A 304 -3.90 -9.23 25.40
C LEU A 304 -4.26 -9.35 23.91
N ALA A 305 -5.52 -9.12 23.52
CA ALA A 305 -5.94 -9.23 22.12
C ALA A 305 -5.36 -8.10 21.27
N LYS A 306 -5.28 -6.87 21.81
CA LYS A 306 -4.62 -5.74 21.13
C LYS A 306 -3.11 -5.95 21.03
N ILE A 307 -2.49 -6.49 22.07
CA ILE A 307 -1.05 -6.79 22.09
C ILE A 307 -0.71 -7.88 21.06
N GLN A 308 -1.46 -8.98 21.04
CA GLN A 308 -1.27 -10.07 20.09
C GLN A 308 -1.47 -9.61 18.64
N LEU A 309 -2.48 -8.78 18.38
CA LEU A 309 -2.71 -8.15 17.08
C LEU A 309 -1.47 -7.36 16.61
N MET A 310 -0.89 -6.55 17.51
CA MET A 310 0.25 -5.70 17.16
C MET A 310 1.55 -6.48 17.04
N ALA A 311 1.77 -7.46 17.90
CA ALA A 311 2.94 -8.32 17.84
C ALA A 311 3.05 -8.99 16.45
N TRP A 312 1.98 -9.65 15.99
CA TRP A 312 1.98 -10.29 14.67
C TRP A 312 2.05 -9.30 13.52
N THR A 313 1.49 -8.09 13.68
CA THR A 313 1.63 -7.03 12.68
C THR A 313 3.08 -6.58 12.53
N PHE A 314 3.79 -6.35 13.64
CA PHE A 314 5.20 -5.93 13.58
C PHE A 314 6.11 -7.03 13.05
N VAL A 315 5.91 -8.27 13.46
CA VAL A 315 6.67 -9.43 12.93
C VAL A 315 6.41 -9.58 11.43
N GLY A 316 5.15 -9.51 10.99
CA GLY A 316 4.76 -9.58 9.59
C GLY A 316 5.42 -8.51 8.73
N ILE A 317 5.34 -7.26 9.15
CA ILE A 317 5.96 -6.13 8.46
C ILE A 317 7.49 -6.27 8.45
N GLY A 318 8.10 -6.65 9.57
CA GLY A 318 9.55 -6.81 9.67
C GLY A 318 10.08 -7.86 8.68
N ILE A 319 9.47 -9.03 8.64
CA ILE A 319 9.85 -10.11 7.70
C ILE A 319 9.62 -9.66 6.25
N PHE A 320 8.47 -9.05 5.96
CA PHE A 320 8.14 -8.55 4.62
C PHE A 320 9.19 -7.54 4.10
N LEU A 321 9.59 -6.57 4.94
CA LEU A 321 10.58 -5.56 4.57
C LEU A 321 11.99 -6.15 4.43
N LEU A 322 12.38 -7.08 5.31
CA LEU A 322 13.66 -7.79 5.19
C LEU A 322 13.74 -8.60 3.91
N LYS A 323 12.66 -9.30 3.56
CA LYS A 323 12.57 -10.05 2.31
C LYS A 323 12.64 -9.12 1.10
N THR A 324 11.95 -7.97 1.14
CA THR A 324 12.05 -6.92 0.11
C THR A 324 13.51 -6.51 -0.11
N MET A 325 14.25 -6.27 0.99
CA MET A 325 15.65 -5.86 0.90
C MET A 325 16.53 -6.98 0.35
N ASN A 326 16.32 -8.22 0.79
CA ASN A 326 17.07 -9.37 0.29
C ASN A 326 16.84 -9.60 -1.20
N ASP A 327 15.59 -9.47 -1.67
CA ASP A 327 15.22 -9.67 -3.07
C ASP A 327 15.83 -8.59 -3.97
N ILE A 328 16.03 -7.36 -3.47
CA ILE A 328 16.67 -6.26 -4.22
C ILE A 328 18.20 -6.35 -4.16
N VAL A 329 18.79 -6.63 -2.99
CA VAL A 329 20.25 -6.64 -2.82
C VAL A 329 20.88 -7.91 -3.39
N GLY A 330 20.16 -9.02 -3.37
CA GLY A 330 20.65 -10.33 -3.80
C GLY A 330 20.37 -10.68 -5.26
N SER A 331 19.60 -9.87 -6.00
CA SER A 331 19.24 -10.17 -7.39
C SER A 331 20.17 -9.51 -8.39
N THR A 332 20.49 -10.22 -9.47
CA THR A 332 21.22 -9.67 -10.62
C THR A 332 20.30 -8.91 -11.59
N GLY A 333 18.99 -9.00 -11.40
CA GLY A 333 17.99 -8.34 -12.23
C GLY A 333 16.90 -7.67 -11.39
N ALA A 334 16.10 -6.80 -12.02
CA ALA A 334 15.02 -6.09 -11.35
C ALA A 334 13.95 -7.07 -10.84
N SER A 335 13.53 -6.88 -9.59
CA SER A 335 12.42 -7.62 -9.01
C SER A 335 11.08 -7.24 -9.70
N THR A 336 10.33 -8.24 -10.16
CA THR A 336 9.02 -8.06 -10.82
C THR A 336 7.83 -8.46 -9.93
N GLN A 337 8.06 -8.74 -8.65
CA GLN A 337 7.05 -9.22 -7.71
C GLN A 337 7.29 -8.63 -6.31
N LEU A 338 6.21 -8.31 -5.59
CA LEU A 338 6.31 -7.98 -4.16
C LEU A 338 6.62 -9.24 -3.34
N PRO A 339 7.34 -9.13 -2.21
CA PRO A 339 7.61 -10.28 -1.37
C PRO A 339 6.33 -10.90 -0.81
N ASP A 340 6.23 -12.22 -0.91
CA ASP A 340 5.11 -12.94 -0.32
C ASP A 340 5.27 -13.13 1.19
N ILE A 341 4.14 -13.20 1.89
CA ILE A 341 4.06 -13.49 3.33
C ILE A 341 3.89 -15.00 3.51
N ASP A 342 4.64 -15.59 4.43
CA ASP A 342 4.51 -17.01 4.76
C ASP A 342 3.09 -17.35 5.25
N GLY A 343 2.55 -18.47 4.79
CA GLY A 343 1.18 -18.90 5.13
C GLY A 343 0.95 -19.11 6.62
N THR A 344 1.97 -19.57 7.37
CA THR A 344 1.90 -19.74 8.82
C THR A 344 1.79 -18.39 9.51
N LEU A 345 2.60 -17.42 9.06
CA LEU A 345 2.57 -16.07 9.58
C LEU A 345 1.23 -15.38 9.27
N LEU A 346 0.70 -15.56 8.06
CA LEU A 346 -0.63 -15.08 7.69
C LEU A 346 -1.72 -15.69 8.59
N ALA A 347 -1.66 -16.99 8.86
CA ALA A 347 -2.61 -17.65 9.75
C ALA A 347 -2.56 -17.09 11.18
N LEU A 348 -1.35 -16.87 11.73
CA LEU A 348 -1.15 -16.27 13.05
C LEU A 348 -1.68 -14.83 13.13
N MET A 349 -1.46 -14.03 12.08
CA MET A 349 -2.05 -12.70 11.95
C MET A 349 -3.58 -12.76 11.92
N GLY A 350 -4.15 -13.69 11.15
CA GLY A 350 -5.59 -13.91 11.06
C GLY A 350 -6.20 -14.31 12.41
N ILE A 351 -5.53 -15.16 13.20
CA ILE A 351 -5.95 -15.52 14.56
C ILE A 351 -5.92 -14.28 15.46
N GLY A 352 -4.89 -13.45 15.39
CA GLY A 352 -4.81 -12.20 16.17
C GLY A 352 -5.93 -11.22 15.84
N GLN A 353 -6.25 -11.06 14.55
CA GLN A 353 -7.35 -10.22 14.06
C GLN A 353 -8.72 -10.78 14.47
N GLY A 354 -8.95 -12.07 14.27
CA GLY A 354 -10.17 -12.76 14.64
C GLY A 354 -10.43 -12.70 16.15
N SER A 355 -9.39 -12.88 16.97
CA SER A 355 -9.49 -12.79 18.44
C SER A 355 -9.84 -11.37 18.89
N TYR A 356 -9.26 -10.34 18.27
CA TYR A 356 -9.57 -8.94 18.59
C TYR A 356 -11.01 -8.54 18.20
N VAL A 357 -11.45 -8.92 16.99
CA VAL A 357 -12.83 -8.67 16.55
C VAL A 357 -13.82 -9.48 17.41
N GLY A 358 -13.52 -10.75 17.65
CA GLY A 358 -14.33 -11.63 18.51
C GLY A 358 -14.48 -11.07 19.92
N LYS A 359 -13.40 -10.60 20.54
CA LYS A 359 -13.44 -9.89 21.82
C LYS A 359 -14.33 -8.64 21.73
N LYS A 360 -14.18 -7.80 20.71
CA LYS A 360 -15.02 -6.59 20.53
C LYS A 360 -16.51 -6.90 20.38
N ILE A 361 -16.87 -8.05 19.82
CA ILE A 361 -18.26 -8.51 19.73
C ILE A 361 -18.73 -9.01 21.10
N LEU A 362 -17.98 -9.92 21.72
CA LEU A 362 -18.35 -10.55 23.00
C LEU A 362 -18.33 -9.61 24.21
N THR A 363 -17.44 -8.61 24.23
CA THR A 363 -17.37 -7.60 25.30
C THR A 363 -18.46 -6.54 25.14
N LYS A 364 -19.07 -6.40 23.96
CA LYS A 364 -20.21 -5.51 23.70
C LYS A 364 -21.57 -6.18 23.81
N ASP A 365 -21.63 -7.51 23.81
CA ASP A 365 -22.68 -8.29 24.49
C ASP A 365 -22.48 -8.14 26.01
N ASP A 366 -22.62 -6.92 26.48
CA ASP A 366 -22.45 -6.56 27.88
C ASP A 366 -23.47 -7.35 28.71
N GLN A 367 -22.98 -8.16 29.65
CA GLN A 367 -23.80 -8.94 30.59
C GLN A 367 -24.78 -8.06 31.37
N ASN A 368 -24.54 -6.74 31.41
CA ASN A 368 -25.35 -5.73 32.11
C ASN A 368 -26.17 -4.83 31.17
N ALA A 369 -26.19 -5.05 29.85
CA ALA A 369 -27.09 -4.30 28.97
C ALA A 369 -28.56 -4.74 29.19
N PRO A 370 -29.54 -3.81 29.10
CA PRO A 370 -30.95 -4.15 29.19
C PRO A 370 -31.34 -5.18 28.12
N ARG A 371 -31.93 -6.30 28.52
CA ARG A 371 -32.45 -7.32 27.59
C ARG A 371 -33.96 -7.32 27.65
N LEU A 372 -34.59 -7.05 26.52
CA LEU A 372 -36.05 -7.04 26.39
C LEU A 372 -36.52 -8.47 26.07
N ASN A 373 -37.23 -9.12 27.00
CA ASN A 373 -37.67 -10.51 26.84
C ASN A 373 -39.11 -10.59 26.32
N PHE A 374 -40.00 -9.72 26.80
CA PHE A 374 -41.41 -9.80 26.48
C PHE A 374 -42.10 -8.44 26.60
N ILE A 375 -43.04 -8.18 25.69
CA ILE A 375 -43.97 -7.04 25.72
C ILE A 375 -45.39 -7.55 25.88
N SER A 376 -46.16 -6.96 26.80
CA SER A 376 -47.52 -7.42 27.13
C SER A 376 -48.50 -7.29 25.98
N LYS A 377 -48.24 -6.36 25.05
CA LYS A 377 -49.03 -6.10 23.85
C LYS A 377 -48.10 -5.76 22.69
N SER A 378 -48.31 -6.37 21.53
CA SER A 378 -47.57 -6.05 20.30
C SER A 378 -48.30 -5.07 19.38
N GLN A 379 -49.54 -4.69 19.72
CA GLN A 379 -50.37 -3.74 18.97
C GLN A 379 -51.30 -2.96 19.91
N GLY A 380 -51.67 -1.73 19.53
CA GLY A 380 -52.62 -0.89 20.27
C GLY A 380 -52.91 0.43 19.58
N LYS A 381 -53.85 1.21 20.13
CA LYS A 381 -54.15 2.58 19.68
C LYS A 381 -53.37 3.59 20.51
N ARG A 382 -53.13 4.77 19.94
CA ARG A 382 -52.40 5.85 20.61
C ARG A 382 -53.07 6.32 21.90
N ASP A 383 -54.40 6.37 21.89
CA ASP A 383 -55.22 6.84 23.01
C ASP A 383 -55.66 5.71 23.95
N ASP A 384 -55.07 4.52 23.81
CA ASP A 384 -55.42 3.38 24.68
C ASP A 384 -55.08 3.70 26.14
N GLU A 385 -56.07 3.48 27.01
CA GLU A 385 -55.95 3.59 28.46
C GLU A 385 -55.16 2.43 29.07
N ASP A 386 -55.05 1.33 28.32
CA ASP A 386 -54.43 0.11 28.80
C ASP A 386 -52.90 0.23 28.83
N PRO A 387 -52.25 -0.12 29.95
CA PRO A 387 -50.80 -0.06 30.05
C PRO A 387 -50.10 -1.12 29.19
N ILE A 388 -48.96 -0.71 28.63
CA ILE A 388 -47.97 -1.58 27.99
C ILE A 388 -46.89 -1.88 29.02
N THR A 389 -46.61 -3.16 29.21
CA THR A 389 -45.57 -3.63 30.12
C THR A 389 -44.48 -4.33 29.30
N ILE A 390 -43.25 -3.90 29.51
CA ILE A 390 -42.05 -4.55 28.99
C ILE A 390 -41.36 -5.25 30.16
N THR A 391 -40.98 -6.51 29.94
CA THR A 391 -40.24 -7.31 30.92
C THR A 391 -38.91 -7.78 30.32
N GLY A 392 -37.92 -7.93 31.17
CA GLY A 392 -36.55 -8.16 30.76
C GLY A 392 -35.60 -8.34 31.92
N THR A 393 -34.31 -8.23 31.62
CA THR A 393 -33.23 -8.27 32.62
C THR A 393 -32.37 -7.03 32.51
N ASN A 394 -31.71 -6.64 33.61
CA ASN A 394 -30.86 -5.44 33.72
C ASN A 394 -31.59 -4.13 33.40
N PHE A 395 -32.86 -4.03 33.81
CA PHE A 395 -33.52 -2.72 33.87
C PHE A 395 -33.07 -2.11 35.20
N GLY A 396 -32.55 -0.89 35.17
CA GLY A 396 -32.20 -0.20 36.41
C GLY A 396 -33.44 0.01 37.28
N ASP A 397 -33.23 0.14 38.58
CA ASP A 397 -34.25 0.41 39.60
C ASP A 397 -34.49 1.92 39.83
N ASP A 398 -33.66 2.77 39.21
CA ASP A 398 -33.76 4.23 39.32
C ASP A 398 -34.39 4.87 38.06
N PRO A 399 -35.60 5.44 38.17
CA PRO A 399 -36.28 6.16 37.09
C PRO A 399 -35.49 7.37 36.56
N SER A 400 -34.57 7.93 37.35
CA SER A 400 -33.76 9.08 36.93
C SER A 400 -32.63 8.72 35.95
N THR A 401 -32.31 7.42 35.84
CA THR A 401 -31.26 6.90 34.96
C THR A 401 -31.78 5.99 33.86
N CYS A 402 -33.06 5.66 33.85
CA CYS A 402 -33.68 4.76 32.88
C CYS A 402 -34.65 5.50 31.95
N PHE A 403 -34.56 5.26 30.65
CA PHE A 403 -35.35 5.92 29.62
C PHE A 403 -35.93 4.92 28.63
N LEU A 404 -37.17 5.13 28.19
CA LEU A 404 -37.73 4.43 27.04
C LEU A 404 -37.32 5.16 25.75
N THR A 405 -37.04 4.37 24.71
CA THR A 405 -36.74 4.89 23.38
C THR A 405 -37.75 4.42 22.35
N ILE A 406 -38.10 5.28 21.39
CA ILE A 406 -38.85 4.90 20.19
C ILE A 406 -37.99 5.23 18.98
N GLY A 407 -37.71 4.23 18.14
CA GLY A 407 -36.82 4.37 16.98
C GLY A 407 -35.42 4.84 17.37
N GLY A 408 -34.92 4.38 18.52
CA GLY A 408 -33.61 4.78 19.07
C GLY A 408 -33.55 6.17 19.71
N LYS A 409 -34.67 6.92 19.78
CA LYS A 409 -34.71 8.26 20.40
C LYS A 409 -35.39 8.24 21.76
N LYS A 410 -34.83 8.97 22.73
CA LYS A 410 -35.42 9.14 24.07
C LYS A 410 -36.76 9.84 23.99
N ILE A 411 -37.76 9.29 24.67
CA ILE A 411 -39.13 9.82 24.69
C ILE A 411 -39.42 10.40 26.07
N LYS A 412 -40.09 11.56 26.09
CA LYS A 412 -40.61 12.16 27.31
C LYS A 412 -42.05 11.75 27.54
N PHE A 413 -42.40 11.55 28.79
CA PHE A 413 -43.75 11.23 29.20
C PHE A 413 -44.36 12.39 30.00
N SER A 414 -45.63 12.69 29.75
CA SER A 414 -46.44 13.57 30.59
C SER A 414 -46.78 12.93 31.93
N VAL A 415 -46.81 11.58 32.00
CA VAL A 415 -46.91 10.80 33.23
C VAL A 415 -45.78 9.77 33.24
N GLU A 416 -44.88 9.87 34.21
CA GLU A 416 -43.67 9.05 34.25
C GLU A 416 -43.98 7.54 34.26
N PRO A 417 -43.24 6.72 33.46
CA PRO A 417 -43.34 5.27 33.51
C PRO A 417 -43.03 4.71 34.89
N THR A 418 -43.71 3.60 35.24
CA THR A 418 -43.39 2.86 36.47
C THR A 418 -42.29 1.86 36.18
N TRP A 419 -41.16 2.00 36.87
CA TRP A 419 -40.00 1.11 36.77
C TRP A 419 -39.94 0.19 37.99
N ASP A 420 -39.76 -1.10 37.74
CA ASP A 420 -39.46 -2.15 38.69
C ASP A 420 -38.25 -2.95 38.18
N GLU A 421 -37.63 -3.77 39.03
CA GLU A 421 -36.53 -4.65 38.61
C GLU A 421 -36.96 -5.56 37.44
N GLY A 422 -36.33 -5.36 36.28
CA GLY A 422 -36.65 -6.13 35.07
C GLY A 422 -38.03 -5.86 34.46
N LYS A 423 -38.71 -4.78 34.84
CA LYS A 423 -40.04 -4.45 34.31
C LYS A 423 -40.27 -2.94 34.20
N VAL A 424 -40.81 -2.50 33.08
CA VAL A 424 -41.29 -1.11 32.91
C VAL A 424 -42.71 -1.10 32.39
N THR A 425 -43.55 -0.22 32.95
CA THR A 425 -44.95 -0.07 32.55
C THR A 425 -45.24 1.38 32.19
N PHE A 426 -45.82 1.60 31.01
CA PHE A 426 -46.16 2.93 30.49
C PHE A 426 -47.43 2.86 29.62
N ARG A 427 -47.97 4.02 29.22
CA ARG A 427 -49.08 4.11 28.26
C ARG A 427 -48.67 4.98 27.08
N LEU A 428 -49.20 4.68 25.89
CA LEU A 428 -48.90 5.47 24.69
C LEU A 428 -49.47 6.89 24.77
N LYS A 429 -50.65 7.05 25.39
CA LYS A 429 -51.28 8.35 25.60
C LYS A 429 -50.48 9.29 26.52
N ASP A 430 -49.62 8.71 27.37
CA ASP A 430 -48.83 9.45 28.35
C ASP A 430 -47.52 9.96 27.72
N ILE A 431 -47.25 9.67 26.44
CA ILE A 431 -46.12 10.23 25.71
C ILE A 431 -46.39 11.71 25.42
N ASP A 432 -45.44 12.59 25.76
CA ASP A 432 -45.57 14.02 25.50
C ASP A 432 -45.34 14.32 24.01
N ILE A 433 -46.44 14.52 23.27
CA ILE A 433 -46.45 14.81 21.83
C ILE A 433 -46.16 16.29 21.56
N SER A 434 -46.19 17.15 22.58
CA SER A 434 -45.80 18.56 22.43
C SER A 434 -44.29 18.72 22.20
N ASP A 435 -43.51 17.69 22.56
CA ASP A 435 -42.09 17.59 22.22
C ASP A 435 -41.90 17.29 20.72
N LYS A 436 -41.06 18.13 20.08
CA LYS A 436 -40.79 18.05 18.63
C LYS A 436 -40.12 16.76 18.19
N GLU A 437 -39.45 16.04 19.10
CA GLU A 437 -38.81 14.77 18.78
C GLU A 437 -39.79 13.60 18.97
N SER A 438 -40.60 13.60 20.02
CA SER A 438 -41.68 12.61 20.24
C SER A 438 -42.71 12.61 19.10
N SER A 439 -43.10 13.78 18.59
CA SER A 439 -44.07 13.91 17.48
C SER A 439 -43.56 13.41 16.13
N LYS A 440 -42.23 13.32 15.93
CA LYS A 440 -41.64 12.77 14.69
C LYS A 440 -41.53 11.25 14.70
N VAL A 441 -41.38 10.65 15.87
CA VAL A 441 -41.12 9.21 16.02
C VAL A 441 -42.36 8.41 16.40
N LEU A 442 -43.43 9.06 16.85
CA LEU A 442 -44.71 8.43 17.15
C LEU A 442 -45.74 8.73 16.03
N PRO A 443 -45.89 7.85 15.02
CA PRO A 443 -46.85 8.03 13.93
C PRO A 443 -48.30 7.82 14.40
N GLU A 444 -49.27 8.38 13.67
CA GLU A 444 -50.71 8.11 13.90
C GLU A 444 -51.10 6.66 13.58
N LYS A 445 -50.37 6.01 12.67
CA LYS A 445 -50.51 4.60 12.33
C LYS A 445 -49.17 4.07 11.82
N GLY A 446 -48.80 2.85 12.21
CA GLY A 446 -47.61 2.18 11.69
C GLY A 446 -46.81 1.43 12.76
N VAL A 447 -45.69 0.85 12.34
CA VAL A 447 -44.83 0.04 13.19
C VAL A 447 -43.74 0.90 13.82
N ILE A 448 -43.60 0.82 15.14
CA ILE A 448 -42.53 1.46 15.90
C ILE A 448 -41.63 0.42 16.56
N GLN A 449 -40.40 0.83 16.87
CA GLN A 449 -39.41 0.02 17.60
C GLN A 449 -39.21 0.63 18.99
N ILE A 450 -39.47 -0.15 20.03
CA ILE A 450 -39.42 0.29 21.43
C ILE A 450 -38.18 -0.32 22.09
N GLY A 451 -37.29 0.55 22.56
CA GLY A 451 -36.06 0.19 23.27
C GLY A 451 -36.03 0.75 24.69
N ILE A 452 -35.02 0.35 25.46
CA ILE A 452 -34.75 0.86 26.81
C ILE A 452 -33.29 1.30 26.91
N ILE A 453 -33.04 2.37 27.63
CA ILE A 453 -31.72 2.76 28.10
C ILE A 453 -31.73 2.66 29.62
N ALA A 454 -30.78 1.94 30.21
CA ALA A 454 -30.55 1.93 31.65
C ALA A 454 -29.14 2.48 31.94
N GLY A 455 -29.06 3.57 32.70
CA GLY A 455 -27.83 4.33 32.89
C GLY A 455 -27.28 4.87 31.57
N THR A 456 -26.13 4.35 31.14
CA THR A 456 -25.45 4.71 29.87
C THR A 456 -25.58 3.65 28.78
N LYS A 457 -26.34 2.56 29.02
CA LYS A 457 -26.42 1.40 28.12
C LYS A 457 -27.80 1.26 27.48
N ALA A 458 -27.85 1.17 26.16
CA ALA A 458 -29.06 0.87 25.39
C ALA A 458 -29.37 -0.63 25.40
N SER A 459 -30.63 -0.98 25.16
CA SER A 459 -31.07 -2.35 24.96
C SER A 459 -30.39 -2.99 23.75
N LEU A 460 -30.03 -4.26 23.86
CA LEU A 460 -29.39 -5.01 22.76
C LEU A 460 -30.33 -5.23 21.56
N GLN A 461 -31.64 -5.16 21.81
CA GLN A 461 -32.69 -5.30 20.82
C GLN A 461 -33.86 -4.39 21.18
N ASP A 462 -34.54 -3.89 20.15
CA ASP A 462 -35.80 -3.16 20.30
C ASP A 462 -36.97 -4.11 20.02
N MET A 463 -38.10 -3.87 20.68
CA MET A 463 -39.33 -4.63 20.48
C MET A 463 -40.25 -3.90 19.51
N THR A 464 -40.82 -4.66 18.57
CA THR A 464 -41.73 -4.13 17.57
C THR A 464 -43.13 -3.94 18.16
N PHE A 465 -43.73 -2.78 17.94
CA PHE A 465 -45.09 -2.47 18.36
C PHE A 465 -45.86 -1.79 17.21
N GLU A 466 -47.08 -2.24 16.94
CA GLU A 466 -47.92 -1.70 15.87
C GLU A 466 -48.98 -0.73 16.42
N ILE A 467 -48.96 0.51 15.95
CA ILE A 467 -50.00 1.50 16.21
C ILE A 467 -51.11 1.32 15.17
N THR A 468 -52.26 0.85 15.64
CA THR A 468 -53.47 0.68 14.81
C THR A 468 -54.29 1.96 14.78
N ALA A 469 -54.99 2.20 13.66
CA ALA A 469 -55.92 3.32 13.57
C ALA A 469 -57.05 3.17 14.60
N GLY A 470 -57.38 4.29 15.26
CA GLY A 470 -58.48 4.40 16.20
C GLY A 470 -59.84 4.15 15.59
#